data_AF-Q0FAB7-F1
#
_entry.id   AF-Q0FAB7-F1
#
_cell.length_a   1.000
_cell.length_b   1.000
_cell.length_c   1.000
_cell.angle_alpha   90.00
_cell.angle_beta   90.00
_cell.angle_gamma   90.00
#
_symmetry.space_group_name_H-M   'P 1'
#
loop_
_entity.id
_entity.type
_entity.pdbx_description
1 polymer ?
#
loop_
_entity_poly.entity_id
_entity_poly.type
_entity_poly.pdbx_seq_one_letter_code
_entity_poly.pdbx_strand_id
1 'polypeptide(L)'
;MKKIYLLCLAFIFLSGCSSNVWGWYVINPATPSGWINIKFLVSGIGNTILISIVAAFISINLGLLVALPGQSSRKGWRIINRVYVEFIRSIPLLPMLFWVFYGLPIIFKSMGLNIPIDPFWGAVITLAISDSAFTAEIYRSGIQSIAKGQKEAAHSIGLTYAQTMRYVILPQAIRRILPPLANQFIYIVKMSAFASVIGMQELTRRANEIVVTEYRPLEIYSLLILEYLVLVLIISAGVRWLERRMGSNENQ
;
A
#
# COMPACT_ATOMS: atom_id res chain seq x y z
N MET A 1 -17.31 -15.03 -7.45
CA MET A 1 -17.98 -15.88 -6.44
C MET A 1 -17.58 -17.35 -6.53
N LYS A 2 -17.67 -18.03 -7.69
CA LYS A 2 -17.24 -19.44 -7.85
C LYS A 2 -15.75 -19.72 -7.48
N LYS A 3 -14.83 -18.78 -7.71
CA LYS A 3 -13.40 -18.92 -7.34
C LYS A 3 -13.12 -18.86 -5.83
N ILE A 4 -13.98 -18.20 -5.04
CA ILE A 4 -13.83 -18.11 -3.57
C ILE A 4 -14.25 -19.43 -2.93
N TYR A 5 -15.35 -20.04 -3.42
CA TYR A 5 -15.77 -21.36 -2.98
C TYR A 5 -14.74 -22.45 -3.29
N LEU A 6 -14.02 -22.34 -4.41
CA LEU A 6 -12.95 -23.29 -4.77
C LEU A 6 -11.75 -23.22 -3.79
N LEU A 7 -11.44 -22.01 -3.28
CA LEU A 7 -10.38 -21.76 -2.31
C LEU A 7 -10.74 -22.28 -0.91
N CYS A 8 -12.00 -22.12 -0.51
CA CYS A 8 -12.53 -22.76 0.71
C CYS A 8 -12.64 -24.29 0.57
N LEU A 9 -12.95 -24.81 -0.62
CA LEU A 9 -13.00 -26.25 -0.88
C LEU A 9 -11.63 -26.92 -0.80
N ALA A 10 -10.57 -26.23 -1.26
CA ALA A 10 -9.20 -26.72 -1.13
C ALA A 10 -8.76 -26.91 0.33
N PHE A 11 -9.30 -26.10 1.25
CA PHE A 11 -9.07 -26.23 2.70
C PHE A 11 -9.74 -27.47 3.31
N ILE A 12 -10.86 -27.92 2.75
CA ILE A 12 -11.59 -29.11 3.20
C ILE A 12 -10.90 -30.40 2.72
N PHE A 13 -10.17 -30.37 1.61
CA PHE A 13 -9.47 -31.55 1.08
C PHE A 13 -8.11 -31.85 1.73
N LEU A 14 -7.59 -30.96 2.59
CA LEU A 14 -6.35 -31.21 3.37
C LEU A 14 -6.61 -31.90 4.71
N SER A 15 -7.87 -32.22 5.05
CA SER A 15 -8.24 -32.92 6.29
C SER A 15 -7.99 -34.43 6.24
N GLY A 16 -7.52 -34.98 5.12
CA GLY A 16 -7.30 -36.42 4.93
C GLY A 16 -5.82 -36.77 4.84
N CYS A 17 -5.23 -37.17 5.98
CA CYS A 17 -4.27 -38.26 6.16
C CYS A 17 -3.32 -38.02 7.34
N SER A 18 -3.69 -38.67 8.43
CA SER A 18 -2.88 -39.13 9.56
C SER A 18 -1.39 -39.32 9.25
N SER A 19 -0.59 -38.31 9.59
CA SER A 19 0.81 -38.48 10.00
C SER A 19 1.13 -37.34 10.97
N ASN A 20 1.83 -37.65 12.07
CA ASN A 20 2.24 -36.71 13.14
C ASN A 20 3.16 -35.56 12.68
N VAL A 21 3.31 -35.39 11.36
CA VAL A 21 4.10 -34.35 10.70
C VAL A 21 3.29 -33.08 10.49
N TRP A 22 1.99 -33.19 10.21
CA TRP A 22 1.13 -32.05 9.87
C TRP A 22 0.29 -31.59 11.06
N GLY A 23 0.42 -30.31 11.44
CA GLY A 23 -0.16 -29.69 12.64
C GLY A 23 -1.43 -28.87 12.38
N TRP A 24 -2.25 -29.22 11.39
CA TRP A 24 -3.42 -28.42 10.98
C TRP A 24 -4.49 -28.20 12.07
N TYR A 25 -4.43 -28.96 13.17
CA TYR A 25 -5.29 -28.76 14.34
C TYR A 25 -5.10 -27.38 15.00
N VAL A 26 -3.92 -26.76 14.86
CA VAL A 26 -3.57 -25.44 15.42
C VAL A 26 -4.39 -24.32 14.78
N ILE A 27 -4.94 -24.55 13.59
CA ILE A 27 -5.78 -23.61 12.84
C ILE A 27 -7.16 -24.20 12.50
N ASN A 28 -7.57 -25.26 13.21
CA ASN A 28 -8.88 -25.87 12.97
C ASN A 28 -9.95 -25.13 13.78
N PRO A 29 -11.00 -24.57 13.15
CA PRO A 29 -12.07 -23.87 13.88
C PRO A 29 -12.91 -24.81 14.76
N ALA A 30 -12.85 -26.13 14.55
CA ALA A 30 -13.54 -27.10 15.38
C ALA A 30 -12.85 -27.35 16.73
N THR A 31 -11.58 -26.97 16.90
CA THR A 31 -10.86 -27.08 18.18
C THR A 31 -10.90 -25.74 18.92
N PRO A 32 -11.07 -25.72 20.26
CA PRO A 32 -11.06 -24.46 21.02
C PRO A 32 -9.78 -23.65 20.82
N SER A 33 -8.62 -24.31 20.82
CA SER A 33 -7.32 -23.66 20.61
C SER A 33 -7.17 -23.10 19.20
N GLY A 34 -7.61 -23.84 18.17
CA GLY A 34 -7.54 -23.37 16.79
C GLY A 34 -8.42 -22.16 16.53
N TRP A 35 -9.61 -22.12 17.13
CA TRP A 35 -10.48 -20.94 17.06
C TRP A 35 -9.88 -19.69 17.72
N ILE A 36 -9.22 -19.85 18.88
CA ILE A 36 -8.52 -18.74 19.55
C ILE A 36 -7.40 -18.20 18.65
N ASN A 37 -6.60 -19.09 18.05
CA ASN A 37 -5.51 -18.72 17.16
C ASN A 37 -6.00 -17.96 15.92
N ILE A 38 -7.06 -18.44 15.26
CA ILE A 38 -7.68 -17.73 14.13
C ILE A 38 -8.17 -16.34 14.56
N LYS A 39 -8.89 -16.26 15.68
CA LYS A 39 -9.42 -14.97 16.17
C LYS A 39 -8.29 -13.99 16.50
N PHE A 40 -7.17 -14.49 17.02
CA PHE A 40 -5.99 -13.69 17.32
C PHE A 40 -5.31 -13.16 16.05
N LEU A 41 -5.14 -13.98 15.01
CA LEU A 41 -4.60 -13.54 13.72
C LEU A 41 -5.46 -12.46 13.07
N VAL A 42 -6.76 -12.74 12.94
CA VAL A 42 -7.74 -11.84 12.32
C VAL A 42 -7.81 -10.49 13.05
N SER A 43 -7.50 -10.44 14.35
CA SER A 43 -7.45 -9.18 15.10
C SER A 43 -6.39 -8.20 14.56
N GLY A 44 -5.35 -8.70 13.86
CA GLY A 44 -4.32 -7.89 13.23
C GLY A 44 -4.79 -7.12 11.99
N ILE A 45 -5.88 -7.55 11.35
CA ILE A 45 -6.42 -6.93 10.12
C ILE A 45 -6.70 -5.44 10.33
N GLY A 46 -7.29 -5.08 11.47
CA GLY A 46 -7.64 -3.70 11.77
C GLY A 46 -6.42 -2.77 11.74
N ASN A 47 -5.31 -3.21 12.34
CA ASN A 47 -4.06 -2.45 12.37
C ASN A 47 -3.40 -2.40 10.99
N THR A 48 -3.39 -3.51 10.23
CA THR A 48 -2.88 -3.53 8.85
C THR A 48 -3.62 -2.51 7.98
N ILE A 49 -4.95 -2.47 8.05
CA ILE A 49 -5.77 -1.52 7.29
C ILE A 49 -5.51 -0.08 7.76
N LEU A 50 -5.47 0.15 9.08
CA LEU A 50 -5.25 1.48 9.64
C LEU A 50 -3.91 2.09 9.18
N ILE A 51 -2.81 1.34 9.31
CA ILE A 51 -1.49 1.77 8.81
C ILE A 51 -1.58 2.11 7.33
N SER A 52 -2.19 1.21 6.54
CA SER A 52 -2.26 1.35 5.10
C SER A 52 -3.04 2.58 4.65
N ILE A 53 -4.19 2.85 5.27
CA ILE A 53 -5.02 4.02 4.94
C ILE A 53 -4.29 5.31 5.28
N VAL A 54 -3.71 5.40 6.48
CA VAL A 54 -3.00 6.61 6.93
C VAL A 54 -1.76 6.84 6.06
N ALA A 55 -0.96 5.81 5.80
CA ALA A 55 0.21 5.90 4.95
C ALA A 55 -0.16 6.30 3.50
N ALA A 56 -1.21 5.71 2.94
CA ALA A 56 -1.68 6.04 1.60
C ALA A 56 -2.18 7.48 1.50
N PHE A 57 -2.94 7.95 2.49
CA PHE A 57 -3.39 9.34 2.54
C PHE A 57 -2.21 10.31 2.56
N ILE A 58 -1.20 10.06 3.40
CA ILE A 58 0.00 10.91 3.46
C ILE A 58 0.79 10.81 2.15
N SER A 59 0.96 9.61 1.59
CA SER A 59 1.65 9.39 0.31
C SER A 59 1.00 10.14 -0.85
N ILE A 60 -0.33 10.12 -0.95
CA ILE A 60 -1.09 10.83 -1.99
C ILE A 60 -0.82 12.34 -1.89
N ASN A 61 -0.88 12.92 -0.69
CA ASN A 61 -0.61 14.34 -0.49
C ASN A 61 0.87 14.68 -0.74
N LEU A 62 1.79 13.90 -0.20
CA LEU A 62 3.23 14.12 -0.36
C LEU A 62 3.66 13.94 -1.81
N GLY A 63 3.16 12.91 -2.49
CA GLY A 63 3.43 12.64 -3.90
C GLY A 63 2.88 13.74 -4.80
N LEU A 64 1.75 14.37 -4.46
CA LEU A 64 1.26 15.54 -5.17
C LEU A 64 2.22 16.72 -5.02
N LEU A 65 2.67 17.02 -3.79
CA LEU A 65 3.65 18.07 -3.52
C LEU A 65 4.96 17.82 -4.28
N VAL A 66 5.43 16.56 -4.30
CA VAL A 66 6.63 16.15 -5.03
C VAL A 66 6.43 16.27 -6.54
N ALA A 67 5.23 15.98 -7.07
CA ALA A 67 4.95 16.05 -8.51
C ALA A 67 4.94 17.48 -9.08
N LEU A 68 4.56 18.48 -8.27
CA LEU A 68 4.41 19.87 -8.72
C LEU A 68 5.70 20.47 -9.32
N PRO A 69 6.89 20.38 -8.68
CA PRO A 69 8.15 20.85 -9.28
C PRO A 69 8.49 20.17 -10.61
N GLY A 70 8.08 18.90 -10.80
CA GLY A 70 8.30 18.16 -12.05
C GLY A 70 7.60 18.75 -13.26
N GLN A 71 6.53 19.52 -13.04
CA GLN A 71 5.73 20.18 -14.09
C GLN A 71 6.19 21.62 -14.37
N SER A 72 7.19 22.12 -13.63
CA SER A 72 7.73 23.47 -13.83
C SER A 72 8.48 23.58 -15.16
N SER A 73 8.42 24.76 -15.79
CA SER A 73 9.23 25.07 -16.99
C SER A 73 10.72 25.19 -16.69
N ARG A 74 11.09 25.50 -15.44
CA ARG A 74 12.49 25.70 -15.03
C ARG A 74 13.20 24.36 -14.86
N LYS A 75 14.35 24.20 -15.51
CA LYS A 75 15.16 22.97 -15.45
C LYS A 75 15.53 22.57 -14.02
N GLY A 76 15.84 23.52 -13.14
CA GLY A 76 16.24 23.24 -11.75
C GLY A 76 15.17 22.48 -10.95
N TRP A 77 13.91 22.92 -10.98
CA TRP A 77 12.80 22.25 -10.27
C TRP A 77 12.54 20.84 -10.79
N ARG A 78 12.70 20.62 -12.10
CA ARG A 78 12.57 19.30 -12.71
C ARG A 78 13.68 18.35 -12.28
N ILE A 79 14.91 18.85 -12.13
CA ILE A 79 16.05 18.06 -11.64
C ILE A 79 15.83 17.68 -10.18
N ILE A 80 15.41 18.61 -9.32
CA ILE A 80 15.12 18.31 -7.90
C ILE A 80 14.07 17.21 -7.77
N ASN A 81 12.95 17.33 -8.50
CA ASN A 81 11.91 16.29 -8.51
C ASN A 81 12.46 14.94 -8.98
N ARG A 82 13.23 14.92 -10.07
CA ARG A 82 13.80 13.68 -10.61
C ARG A 82 14.74 13.02 -9.62
N VAL A 83 15.67 13.77 -9.03
CA VAL A 83 16.63 13.26 -8.04
C VAL A 83 15.90 12.68 -6.83
N TYR A 84 14.91 13.38 -6.29
CA TYR A 84 14.10 12.86 -5.18
C TYR A 84 13.42 11.53 -5.56
N VAL A 85 12.71 11.50 -6.69
CA VAL A 85 11.94 10.33 -7.11
C VAL A 85 12.85 9.13 -7.40
N GLU A 86 13.96 9.33 -8.12
CA GLU A 86 14.92 8.27 -8.43
C GLU A 86 15.61 7.76 -7.16
N PHE A 87 15.99 8.66 -6.25
CA PHE A 87 16.65 8.29 -5.00
C PHE A 87 15.72 7.47 -4.09
N ILE A 88 14.53 7.96 -3.79
CA ILE A 88 13.60 7.28 -2.87
C ILE A 88 13.16 5.92 -3.41
N ARG A 89 12.93 5.79 -4.72
CA ARG A 89 12.53 4.51 -5.33
C ARG A 89 13.67 3.50 -5.41
N SER A 90 14.91 3.96 -5.36
CA SER A 90 16.08 3.07 -5.35
C SER A 90 16.37 2.49 -3.97
N ILE A 91 15.80 3.06 -2.90
CA ILE A 91 16.00 2.58 -1.53
C ILE A 91 15.01 1.43 -1.26
N PRO A 92 15.49 0.24 -0.84
CA PRO A 92 14.61 -0.83 -0.41
C PRO A 92 13.82 -0.45 0.85
N LEU A 93 12.53 -0.82 0.91
CA LEU A 93 11.63 -0.39 1.98
C LEU A 93 12.08 -0.82 3.38
N LEU A 94 12.55 -2.07 3.55
CA LEU A 94 12.91 -2.59 4.87
C LEU A 94 14.11 -1.84 5.51
N PRO A 95 15.25 -1.63 4.82
CA PRO A 95 16.30 -0.73 5.29
C PRO A 95 15.80 0.68 5.60
N MET A 96 14.91 1.24 4.78
CA MET A 96 14.31 2.56 5.03
C MET A 96 13.45 2.55 6.30
N LEU A 97 12.74 1.46 6.59
CA LEU A 97 11.96 1.28 7.82
C LEU A 97 12.85 1.33 9.05
N PHE A 98 13.97 0.59 9.04
CA PHE A 98 14.94 0.63 10.14
C PHE A 98 15.55 2.01 10.31
N TRP A 99 15.90 2.68 9.21
CA TRP A 99 16.48 4.01 9.27
C TRP A 99 15.50 5.04 9.84
N VAL A 100 14.22 5.00 9.45
CA VAL A 100 13.18 5.89 9.99
C VAL A 100 12.89 5.57 11.46
N PHE A 101 12.72 4.30 11.82
CA PHE A 101 12.33 3.93 13.17
C PHE A 101 13.45 4.11 14.19
N TYR A 102 14.68 3.72 13.87
CA TYR A 102 15.81 3.81 14.80
C TYR A 102 16.68 5.06 14.60
N GLY A 103 16.85 5.52 13.36
CA GLY A 103 17.74 6.63 13.02
C GLY A 103 17.09 8.00 13.20
N LEU A 104 15.85 8.20 12.75
CA LEU A 104 15.18 9.50 12.80
C LEU A 104 15.04 10.07 14.22
N PRO A 105 14.71 9.30 15.28
CA PRO A 105 14.69 9.81 16.65
C PRO A 105 16.05 10.33 17.14
N ILE A 106 17.16 9.72 16.70
CA ILE A 106 18.52 10.17 17.04
C ILE A 106 18.79 11.55 16.43
N ILE A 107 18.33 11.77 15.19
CA ILE A 107 18.44 13.06 14.51
C ILE A 107 17.59 14.13 15.23
N PHE A 108 16.36 13.81 15.61
CA PHE A 108 15.54 14.76 16.37
C PHE A 108 16.21 15.11 17.70
N LYS A 109 16.76 14.11 18.41
CA LYS A 109 17.47 14.32 19.66
C LYS A 109 18.70 15.23 19.48
N SER A 110 19.44 15.09 18.38
CA SER A 110 20.59 15.97 18.11
C SER A 110 20.19 17.41 17.79
N MET A 111 18.98 17.62 17.27
CA MET A 111 18.36 18.94 17.08
C MET A 111 17.70 19.50 18.36
N GLY A 112 17.80 18.79 19.49
CA GLY A 112 17.18 19.18 20.77
C GLY A 112 15.70 18.79 20.91
N LEU A 113 15.15 18.00 19.98
CA LEU A 113 13.76 17.53 20.00
C LEU A 113 13.70 16.08 20.48
N ASN A 114 13.08 15.82 21.63
CA ASN A 114 12.90 14.45 22.12
C ASN A 114 11.55 13.86 21.66
N ILE A 115 11.45 13.53 20.37
CA ILE A 115 10.23 12.97 19.76
C ILE A 115 10.43 11.46 19.61
N PRO A 116 9.85 10.63 20.50
CA PRO A 116 9.85 9.18 20.30
C PRO A 116 8.94 8.83 19.11
N ILE A 117 9.38 7.86 18.31
CA ILE A 117 8.59 7.32 17.20
C ILE A 117 8.09 5.94 17.63
N ASP A 118 6.77 5.77 17.71
CA ASP A 118 6.18 4.47 17.97
C ASP A 118 6.19 3.59 16.70
N PRO A 119 6.00 2.26 16.82
CA PRO A 119 6.01 1.37 15.65
C PRO A 119 4.96 1.73 14.58
N PHE A 120 3.85 2.33 15.00
CA PHE A 120 2.79 2.77 14.08
C PHE A 120 3.27 3.91 13.18
N TRP A 121 3.78 4.99 13.76
CA TRP A 121 4.30 6.14 13.04
C TRP A 121 5.57 5.81 12.27
N GLY A 122 6.44 4.94 12.81
CA GLY A 122 7.59 4.42 12.08
C GLY A 122 7.17 3.77 10.76
N ALA A 123 6.20 2.87 10.80
CA ALA A 123 5.65 2.23 9.60
C ALA A 123 4.97 3.22 8.65
N VAL A 124 4.10 4.10 9.19
CA VAL A 124 3.35 5.09 8.39
C VAL A 124 4.29 6.04 7.66
N ILE A 125 5.30 6.59 8.34
CA ILE A 125 6.25 7.54 7.76
C ILE A 125 7.07 6.86 6.67
N THR A 126 7.61 5.67 6.93
CA THR A 126 8.39 4.93 5.94
C THR A 126 7.57 4.61 4.69
N LEU A 127 6.38 4.03 4.87
CA LEU A 127 5.49 3.70 3.76
C LEU A 127 5.10 4.96 2.99
N ALA A 128 4.72 6.04 3.67
CA ALA A 128 4.31 7.27 3.03
C ALA A 128 5.43 7.92 2.21
N ILE A 129 6.65 7.99 2.74
CA ILE A 129 7.78 8.59 2.00
C ILE A 129 8.15 7.70 0.81
N SER A 130 8.32 6.38 1.02
CA SER A 130 8.68 5.44 -0.04
C SER A 130 7.66 5.48 -1.18
N ASP A 131 6.37 5.45 -0.83
CA ASP A 131 5.27 5.42 -1.78
C ASP A 131 5.05 6.77 -2.49
N SER A 132 5.36 7.90 -1.83
CA SER A 132 5.14 9.23 -2.39
C SER A 132 5.91 9.45 -3.70
N ALA A 133 7.08 8.83 -3.86
CA ALA A 133 7.86 8.90 -5.09
C ALA A 133 7.18 8.16 -6.25
N PHE A 134 6.56 7.00 -5.99
CA PHE A 134 5.75 6.28 -6.99
C PHE A 134 4.47 7.05 -7.30
N THR A 135 3.80 7.59 -6.28
CA THR A 135 2.60 8.41 -6.44
C THR A 135 2.88 9.69 -7.24
N ALA A 136 4.04 10.34 -7.04
CA ALA A 136 4.47 11.48 -7.84
C ALA A 136 4.62 11.14 -9.34
N GLU A 137 5.17 9.97 -9.66
CA GLU A 137 5.25 9.49 -11.04
C GLU A 137 3.90 9.17 -11.65
N ILE A 138 2.97 8.62 -10.85
CA ILE A 138 1.59 8.39 -11.28
C ILE A 138 0.94 9.72 -11.66
N TYR A 139 1.08 10.76 -10.83
CA TYR A 139 0.58 12.11 -11.17
C TYR A 139 1.20 12.64 -12.47
N ARG A 140 2.52 12.56 -12.60
CA ARG A 140 3.24 13.01 -13.80
C ARG A 140 2.76 12.28 -15.05
N SER A 141 2.70 10.95 -15.00
CA SER A 141 2.31 10.10 -16.12
C SER A 141 0.84 10.29 -16.49
N GLY A 142 -0.03 10.46 -15.49
CA GLY A 142 -1.44 10.78 -15.68
C GLY A 142 -1.64 12.09 -16.43
N ILE A 143 -0.94 13.16 -16.04
CA ILE A 143 -1.01 14.46 -16.74
C ILE A 143 -0.42 14.37 -18.16
N GLN A 144 0.72 13.69 -18.32
CA GLN A 144 1.39 13.54 -19.63
C GLN A 144 0.63 12.65 -20.60
N SER A 145 -0.24 11.76 -20.11
CA SER A 145 -1.04 10.88 -20.95
C SER A 145 -2.08 11.63 -21.78
N ILE A 146 -2.48 12.85 -21.36
CA ILE A 146 -3.50 13.64 -22.07
C ILE A 146 -2.96 14.08 -23.43
N ALA A 147 -3.76 13.85 -24.48
CA ALA A 147 -3.36 14.14 -25.86
C ALA A 147 -3.00 15.62 -26.03
N LYS A 148 -1.88 15.89 -26.73
CA LYS A 148 -1.39 17.26 -26.99
C LYS A 148 -2.46 18.14 -27.65
N GLY A 149 -3.30 17.57 -28.52
CA GLY A 149 -4.42 18.26 -29.16
C GLY A 149 -5.43 18.89 -28.20
N GLN A 150 -5.62 18.33 -26.99
CA GLN A 150 -6.48 18.95 -25.97
C GLN A 150 -5.91 20.28 -25.47
N LYS A 151 -4.58 20.34 -25.32
CA LYS A 151 -3.87 21.55 -24.92
C LYS A 151 -3.85 22.58 -26.06
N GLU A 152 -3.66 22.13 -27.29
CA GLU A 152 -3.68 22.99 -28.48
C GLU A 152 -5.08 23.58 -28.73
N ALA A 153 -6.13 22.77 -28.67
CA ALA A 153 -7.51 23.23 -28.81
C ALA A 153 -7.92 24.23 -27.72
N ALA A 154 -7.54 23.97 -26.46
CA ALA A 154 -7.76 24.90 -25.35
C ALA A 154 -7.08 26.26 -25.59
N HIS A 155 -5.87 26.24 -26.15
CA HIS A 155 -5.14 27.45 -26.51
C HIS A 155 -5.79 28.18 -27.71
N SER A 156 -6.31 27.45 -28.69
CA SER A 156 -7.02 28.03 -29.85
C SER A 156 -8.30 28.77 -29.48
N ILE A 157 -8.95 28.40 -28.39
CA ILE A 157 -10.13 29.11 -27.85
C ILE A 157 -9.76 30.17 -26.80
N GLY A 158 -8.47 30.50 -26.66
CA GLY A 158 -7.99 31.61 -25.81
C GLY A 158 -7.84 31.29 -24.32
N LEU A 159 -7.85 30.01 -23.91
CA LEU A 159 -7.62 29.66 -22.51
C LEU A 159 -6.15 29.88 -22.12
N THR A 160 -5.93 30.55 -20.99
CA THR A 160 -4.61 30.65 -20.35
C THR A 160 -4.12 29.28 -19.87
N TYR A 161 -2.82 29.14 -19.56
CA TYR A 161 -2.27 27.90 -19.03
C TYR A 161 -3.00 27.40 -17.77
N ALA A 162 -3.34 28.31 -16.85
CA ALA A 162 -4.05 27.97 -15.62
C ALA A 162 -5.48 27.48 -15.90
N GLN A 163 -6.19 28.13 -16.84
CA GLN A 163 -7.52 27.71 -17.26
C GLN A 163 -7.48 26.38 -18.01
N THR A 164 -6.52 26.19 -18.91
CA THR A 164 -6.30 24.93 -19.64
C THR A 164 -6.04 23.78 -18.67
N MET A 165 -5.18 24.00 -17.67
CA MET A 165 -4.89 23.00 -16.66
C MET A 165 -6.12 22.67 -15.80
N ARG A 166 -6.84 23.69 -15.31
CA ARG A 166 -8.00 23.52 -14.42
C ARG A 166 -9.21 22.90 -15.10
N TYR A 167 -9.54 23.34 -16.31
CA TYR A 167 -10.81 23.00 -16.97
C TYR A 167 -10.69 21.86 -17.98
N VAL A 168 -9.51 21.64 -18.55
CA VAL A 168 -9.33 20.63 -19.61
C VAL A 168 -8.47 19.46 -19.13
N ILE A 169 -7.24 19.74 -18.67
CA ILE A 169 -6.25 18.70 -18.41
C ILE A 169 -6.50 17.98 -17.09
N LEU A 170 -6.62 18.69 -15.96
CA LEU A 170 -6.75 18.08 -14.63
C LEU A 170 -7.98 17.16 -14.50
N PRO A 171 -9.19 17.54 -14.96
CA PRO A 171 -10.35 16.67 -14.85
C PRO A 171 -10.16 15.34 -15.60
N GLN A 172 -9.50 15.37 -16.77
CA GLN A 172 -9.18 14.16 -17.54
C GLN A 172 -8.05 13.35 -16.90
N ALA A 173 -7.01 14.05 -16.41
CA ALA A 173 -5.87 13.42 -15.77
C ALA A 173 -6.29 12.68 -14.49
N ILE A 174 -7.15 13.28 -13.65
CA ILE A 174 -7.66 12.65 -12.41
C ILE A 174 -8.31 11.29 -12.70
N ARG A 175 -9.13 11.20 -13.75
CA ARG A 175 -9.77 9.92 -14.15
C ARG A 175 -8.73 8.85 -14.50
N ARG A 176 -7.60 9.24 -15.10
CA ARG A 176 -6.50 8.33 -15.46
C ARG A 176 -5.55 8.02 -14.30
N ILE A 177 -5.48 8.90 -13.30
CA ILE A 177 -4.62 8.79 -12.12
C ILE A 177 -5.25 7.89 -11.05
N LEU A 178 -6.57 7.91 -10.89
CA LEU A 178 -7.25 7.17 -9.83
C LEU A 178 -7.03 5.64 -9.87
N PRO A 179 -7.13 4.95 -11.03
CA PRO A 179 -6.85 3.51 -11.11
C PRO A 179 -5.44 3.10 -10.64
N PRO A 180 -4.33 3.71 -11.12
CA PRO A 180 -3.01 3.38 -10.62
C PRO A 180 -2.80 3.76 -9.15
N LEU A 181 -3.40 4.84 -8.63
CA LEU A 181 -3.36 5.13 -7.19
C LEU A 181 -4.04 4.04 -6.35
N ALA A 182 -5.14 3.49 -6.84
CA ALA A 182 -5.84 2.41 -6.17
C ALA A 182 -5.02 1.10 -6.17
N ASN A 183 -4.28 0.82 -7.25
CA ASN A 183 -3.29 -0.26 -7.28
C ASN A 183 -2.13 0.01 -6.32
N GLN A 184 -1.71 1.26 -6.19
CA GLN A 184 -0.68 1.65 -5.23
C GLN A 184 -1.13 1.43 -3.78
N PHE A 185 -2.41 1.67 -3.47
CA PHE A 185 -2.96 1.32 -2.16
C PHE A 185 -2.87 -0.18 -1.84
N ILE A 186 -3.16 -1.06 -2.82
CA ILE A 186 -2.98 -2.50 -2.65
C ILE A 186 -1.51 -2.85 -2.38
N TYR A 187 -0.59 -2.16 -3.05
CA TYR A 187 0.84 -2.30 -2.78
C TYR A 187 1.19 -1.92 -1.33
N ILE A 188 0.71 -0.78 -0.83
CA ILE A 188 0.93 -0.35 0.56
C ILE A 188 0.42 -1.40 1.56
N VAL A 189 -0.76 -1.99 1.34
CA VAL A 189 -1.33 -3.04 2.22
C VAL A 189 -0.44 -4.28 2.29
N LYS A 190 0.22 -4.65 1.19
CA LYS A 190 1.17 -5.76 1.20
C LYS A 190 2.47 -5.37 1.90
N MET A 191 2.94 -4.15 1.65
CA MET A 191 4.20 -3.65 2.22
C MET A 191 4.09 -3.33 3.72
N SER A 192 2.89 -3.10 4.25
CA SER A 192 2.70 -2.88 5.70
C SER A 192 3.08 -4.10 6.54
N ALA A 193 3.18 -5.30 5.95
CA ALA A 193 3.70 -6.50 6.61
C ALA A 193 5.11 -6.30 7.20
N PHE A 194 5.94 -5.45 6.58
CA PHE A 194 7.27 -5.14 7.09
C PHE A 194 7.26 -4.42 8.45
N ALA A 195 6.14 -3.77 8.82
CA ALA A 195 5.99 -3.15 10.12
C ALA A 195 6.09 -4.15 11.29
N SER A 196 5.82 -5.44 11.04
CA SER A 196 6.00 -6.49 12.05
C SER A 196 7.41 -6.53 12.64
N VAL A 197 8.43 -6.20 11.84
CA VAL A 197 9.84 -6.30 12.24
C VAL A 197 10.22 -5.24 13.28
N ILE A 198 9.52 -4.10 13.29
CA ILE A 198 9.67 -3.05 14.32
C ILE A 198 8.67 -3.22 15.47
N GLY A 199 8.00 -4.38 15.55
CA GLY A 199 7.09 -4.72 16.64
C GLY A 199 5.66 -4.21 16.49
N MET A 200 5.28 -3.68 15.32
CA MET A 200 3.90 -3.24 15.09
C MET A 200 2.94 -4.44 15.06
N GLN A 201 1.83 -4.34 15.79
CA GLN A 201 0.85 -5.42 15.99
C GLN A 201 -0.11 -5.57 14.81
N GLU A 202 0.42 -5.90 13.65
CA GLU A 202 -0.35 -6.19 12.42
C GLU A 202 -0.38 -7.70 12.11
N LEU A 203 -1.03 -8.11 11.02
CA LEU A 203 -1.23 -9.51 10.64
C LEU A 203 0.02 -10.40 10.73
N THR A 204 1.14 -9.96 10.16
CA THR A 204 2.40 -10.73 10.17
C THR A 204 2.98 -10.85 11.58
N ARG A 205 2.89 -9.79 12.40
CA ARG A 205 3.31 -9.83 13.80
C ARG A 205 2.50 -10.82 14.62
N ARG A 206 1.18 -10.85 14.42
CA ARG A 206 0.29 -11.81 15.09
C ARG A 206 0.62 -13.25 14.71
N ALA A 207 0.91 -13.49 13.43
CA ALA A 207 1.37 -14.80 12.98
C ALA A 207 2.69 -15.21 13.65
N ASN A 208 3.68 -14.31 13.68
CA ASN A 208 4.95 -14.58 14.36
C ASN A 208 4.77 -14.93 15.85
N GLU A 209 3.84 -14.28 16.54
CA GLU A 209 3.54 -14.57 17.94
C GLU A 209 3.02 -16.01 18.13
N ILE A 210 2.07 -16.45 17.30
CA ILE A 210 1.57 -17.83 17.37
C ILE A 210 2.64 -18.84 16.94
N VAL A 211 3.47 -18.51 15.94
CA VAL A 211 4.55 -19.40 15.49
C VAL A 211 5.54 -19.70 16.61
N VAL A 212 5.87 -18.70 17.42
CA VAL A 212 6.79 -18.86 18.55
C VAL A 212 6.17 -19.67 19.69
N THR A 213 4.85 -19.66 19.86
CA THR A 213 4.17 -20.42 20.92
C THR A 213 3.80 -21.84 20.51
N GLU A 214 3.34 -22.04 19.27
CA GLU A 214 2.84 -23.33 18.76
C GLU A 214 3.92 -24.12 18.02
N TYR A 215 5.02 -23.48 17.61
CA TYR A 215 6.12 -24.08 16.84
C TYR A 215 5.68 -24.74 15.51
N ARG A 216 4.60 -24.22 14.91
CA ARG A 216 4.02 -24.68 13.63
C ARG A 216 4.05 -23.60 12.54
N PRO A 217 5.24 -23.24 12.01
CA PRO A 217 5.39 -22.15 11.05
C PRO A 217 4.65 -22.40 9.73
N LEU A 218 4.65 -23.64 9.22
CA LEU A 218 4.06 -23.96 7.93
C LEU A 218 2.55 -23.65 7.92
N GLU A 219 1.83 -24.13 8.93
CA GLU A 219 0.38 -24.02 9.04
C GLU A 219 -0.03 -22.56 9.28
N ILE A 220 0.67 -21.87 10.18
CA ILE A 220 0.35 -20.48 10.55
C ILE A 220 0.65 -19.51 9.41
N TYR A 221 1.81 -19.63 8.75
CA TYR A 221 2.11 -18.77 7.59
C TYR A 221 1.23 -19.11 6.37
N SER A 222 0.79 -20.37 6.22
CA SER A 222 -0.20 -20.72 5.19
C SER A 222 -1.52 -19.99 5.42
N LEU A 223 -1.98 -19.93 6.67
CA LEU A 223 -3.17 -19.16 7.03
C LEU A 223 -2.96 -17.65 6.83
N LEU A 224 -1.81 -17.10 7.24
CA LEU A 224 -1.44 -15.70 7.01
C LEU A 224 -1.50 -15.32 5.53
N ILE A 225 -0.97 -16.16 4.64
CA ILE A 225 -1.02 -15.95 3.19
C ILE A 225 -2.48 -15.85 2.72
N LEU A 226 -3.36 -16.72 3.23
CA LEU A 226 -4.78 -16.68 2.90
C LEU A 226 -5.48 -15.44 3.44
N GLU A 227 -5.14 -14.98 4.64
CA GLU A 227 -5.68 -13.75 5.20
C GLU A 227 -5.31 -12.53 4.35
N TYR A 228 -4.03 -12.38 3.98
CA TYR A 228 -3.62 -11.33 3.05
C TYR A 228 -4.28 -11.48 1.68
N LEU A 229 -4.43 -12.71 1.17
CA LEU A 229 -5.11 -12.96 -0.11
C LEU A 229 -6.56 -12.49 -0.05
N VAL A 230 -7.31 -12.86 0.99
CA VAL A 230 -8.70 -12.45 1.19
C VAL A 230 -8.80 -10.94 1.34
N LEU A 231 -7.94 -10.33 2.17
CA LEU A 231 -7.89 -8.88 2.37
C LEU A 231 -7.65 -8.15 1.04
N VAL A 232 -6.62 -8.56 0.29
CA VAL A 232 -6.28 -7.96 -1.01
C VAL A 232 -7.40 -8.17 -2.03
N LEU A 233 -8.04 -9.34 -2.06
CA LEU A 233 -9.16 -9.61 -2.99
C LEU A 233 -10.37 -8.72 -2.70
N ILE A 234 -10.70 -8.48 -1.43
CA ILE A 234 -11.77 -7.58 -1.00
C ILE A 234 -11.44 -6.15 -1.45
N ILE A 235 -10.24 -5.66 -1.14
CA ILE A 235 -9.80 -4.32 -1.52
C ILE A 235 -9.81 -4.18 -3.05
N SER A 236 -9.25 -5.15 -3.77
CA SER A 236 -9.23 -5.16 -5.25
C SER A 236 -10.64 -5.18 -5.85
N ALA A 237 -11.60 -5.85 -5.21
CA ALA A 237 -12.99 -5.82 -5.64
C ALA A 237 -13.63 -4.44 -5.45
N GLY A 238 -13.34 -3.77 -4.33
CA GLY A 238 -13.73 -2.37 -4.08
C GLY A 238 -13.12 -1.41 -5.10
N VAL A 239 -11.83 -1.57 -5.41
CA VAL A 239 -11.12 -0.79 -6.44
C VAL A 239 -11.78 -0.97 -7.81
N ARG A 240 -11.99 -2.21 -8.26
CA ARG A 240 -12.66 -2.47 -9.55
C ARG A 240 -14.08 -1.92 -9.61
N TRP A 241 -14.81 -1.94 -8.50
CA TRP A 241 -16.14 -1.33 -8.43
C TRP A 241 -16.07 0.19 -8.59
N LEU A 242 -15.10 0.85 -7.93
CA LEU A 242 -14.85 2.28 -8.06
C LEU A 242 -14.47 2.64 -9.51
N GLU A 243 -13.55 1.89 -10.12
CA GLU A 243 -13.10 2.08 -11.50
C GLU A 243 -14.24 2.03 -12.51
N ARG A 244 -15.14 1.03 -12.38
CA ARG A 244 -16.32 0.90 -13.25
C ARG A 244 -17.27 2.09 -13.12
N ARG A 245 -17.46 2.60 -11.90
CA ARG A 245 -18.35 3.74 -11.66
C ARG A 245 -17.79 5.05 -12.23
N MET A 246 -16.48 5.18 -12.32
CA MET A 246 -15.81 6.37 -12.87
C MET A 246 -15.71 6.37 -14.40
N GLY A 247 -16.25 5.36 -15.09
CA GLY A 247 -16.19 5.27 -16.55
C GLY A 247 -14.78 4.97 -17.09
N SER A 248 -13.85 4.50 -16.24
CA SER A 248 -12.46 4.22 -16.66
C SER A 248 -12.32 3.03 -17.62
N ASN A 249 -13.42 2.35 -17.95
CA ASN A 249 -13.46 1.25 -18.93
C ASN A 249 -13.81 1.72 -20.35
N GLU A 250 -14.00 3.02 -20.60
CA GLU A 250 -14.13 3.54 -21.96
C GLU A 250 -12.75 3.72 -22.60
N ASN A 251 -12.27 2.65 -23.25
CA ASN A 251 -11.08 2.54 -24.12
C ASN A 251 -9.82 1.88 -23.49
N GLN A 252 -9.89 0.57 -23.26
CA GLN A 252 -8.77 -0.32 -23.55
C GLN A 252 -9.07 -1.12 -24.81
#